data_AF-A0AAX1UH67-F1
#
_entry.id   AF-A0AAX1UH67-F1
#
_cell.length_a   1.000
_cell.length_b   1.000
_cell.length_c   1.000
_cell.angle_alpha   90.00
_cell.angle_beta   90.00
_cell.angle_gamma   90.00
#
_symmetry.space_group_name_H-M   'P 1'
#
loop_
_entity.id
_entity.type
_entity.pdbx_description
1 polymer ?
#
loop_
_entity_poly.entity_id
_entity_poly.type
_entity_poly.pdbx_seq_one_letter_code
_entity_poly.pdbx_strand_id
1 'polypeptide(L)'
;MRSETVLERLLESPPVRLNALPTDQGIYALYDHEGVARYIGVTEMGLRRRIHDYHVGGDGNSHKFSTIYNAGRMFHTRGDLFTHAGDGRAAKELRRMFSRRYCSAVGMPLQHCSKTELYALETQVRRIAPKHALSWNDARALDAYEPTELLNEFLKEISWPSAKSEAIARQAGRWGQKVAAATASGDV
;
A
#
# COMPACT_ATOMS: atom_id res chain seq x y z
N MET A 1 14.97 -0.91 -23.51
CA MET A 1 14.96 0.30 -22.64
C MET A 1 16.01 0.08 -21.55
N ARG A 2 16.84 1.08 -21.23
CA ARG A 2 17.90 0.93 -20.20
C ARG A 2 17.31 1.05 -18.80
N SER A 3 17.82 0.27 -17.83
CA SER A 3 17.34 0.27 -16.44
C SER A 3 17.46 1.62 -15.76
N GLU A 4 18.51 2.38 -16.08
CA GLU A 4 18.79 3.70 -15.53
C GLU A 4 17.69 4.69 -15.92
N THR A 5 17.33 4.75 -17.21
CA THR A 5 16.25 5.60 -17.72
C THR A 5 14.90 5.23 -17.11
N VAL A 6 14.66 3.93 -16.86
CA VAL A 6 13.45 3.49 -16.18
C VAL A 6 13.43 3.96 -14.74
N LEU A 7 14.52 3.77 -14.01
CA LEU A 7 14.63 4.20 -12.61
C LEU A 7 14.47 5.72 -12.47
N GLU A 8 15.20 6.47 -13.29
CA GLU A 8 15.11 7.93 -13.38
C GLU A 8 13.66 8.36 -13.59
N ARG A 9 12.99 7.78 -14.59
CA ARG A 9 11.57 8.08 -14.84
C ARG A 9 10.69 7.73 -13.64
N LEU A 10 10.90 6.60 -12.99
CA LEU A 10 10.11 6.18 -11.83
C LEU A 10 10.29 7.09 -10.61
N LEU A 11 11.48 7.67 -10.43
CA LEU A 11 11.85 8.47 -9.26
C LEU A 11 11.71 9.98 -9.46
N GLU A 12 11.81 10.46 -10.69
CA GLU A 12 11.83 11.90 -10.99
C GLU A 12 10.53 12.38 -11.65
N SER A 13 9.70 11.48 -12.19
CA SER A 13 8.37 11.89 -12.68
C SER A 13 7.46 12.26 -11.50
N PRO A 14 6.63 13.30 -11.63
CA PRO A 14 5.61 13.61 -10.63
C PRO A 14 4.68 12.41 -10.39
N PRO A 15 4.58 11.89 -9.15
CA PRO A 15 3.64 10.83 -8.85
C PRO A 15 2.19 11.28 -9.08
N VAL A 16 1.38 10.38 -9.63
CA VAL A 16 -0.03 10.65 -9.92
C VAL A 16 -0.95 9.97 -8.92
N ARG A 17 -2.19 10.47 -8.83
CA ARG A 17 -3.25 9.81 -8.07
C ARG A 17 -3.52 8.41 -8.64
N LEU A 18 -3.84 7.47 -7.75
CA LEU A 18 -3.95 6.06 -8.10
C LEU A 18 -5.03 5.76 -9.16
N ASN A 19 -6.07 6.58 -9.27
CA ASN A 19 -7.11 6.44 -10.30
C ASN A 19 -6.71 6.98 -11.68
N ALA A 20 -5.66 7.80 -11.76
CA ALA A 20 -5.13 8.39 -12.99
C ALA A 20 -4.02 7.53 -13.63
N LEU A 21 -3.69 6.37 -13.04
CA LEU A 21 -2.68 5.47 -13.56
C LEU A 21 -3.10 4.86 -14.91
N PRO A 22 -2.14 4.57 -15.81
CA PRO A 22 -2.39 3.84 -17.04
C PRO A 22 -3.03 2.47 -16.80
N THR A 23 -3.75 1.94 -17.78
CA THR A 23 -4.38 0.61 -17.69
C THR A 23 -3.50 -0.53 -18.19
N ASP A 24 -2.47 -0.23 -18.98
CA ASP A 24 -1.58 -1.22 -19.56
C ASP A 24 -0.65 -1.88 -18.52
N GLN A 25 -0.07 -3.01 -18.90
CA GLN A 25 1.03 -3.63 -18.15
C GLN A 25 2.24 -2.69 -18.06
N GLY A 26 3.13 -2.94 -17.10
CA GLY A 26 4.35 -2.15 -16.98
C GLY A 26 5.07 -2.28 -15.66
N ILE A 27 5.96 -1.32 -15.42
CA ILE A 27 6.73 -1.16 -14.19
C ILE A 27 6.27 0.11 -13.47
N TYR A 28 6.33 0.10 -12.13
CA TYR A 28 5.85 1.20 -11.31
C TYR A 28 6.66 1.37 -10.03
N ALA A 29 6.59 2.58 -9.49
CA ALA A 29 7.00 2.91 -8.14
C ALA A 29 5.78 3.34 -7.31
N LEU A 30 5.68 2.84 -6.09
CA LEU A 30 4.67 3.26 -5.10
C LEU A 30 5.26 4.29 -4.18
N TYR A 31 4.49 5.36 -3.97
CA TYR A 31 4.82 6.45 -3.09
C TYR A 31 3.87 6.43 -1.90
N ASP A 32 4.41 6.50 -0.70
CA ASP A 32 3.63 6.54 0.53
C ASP A 32 2.94 7.90 0.72
N HIS A 33 2.31 8.08 1.88
CA HIS A 33 1.61 9.31 2.24
C HIS A 33 2.53 10.51 2.49
N GLU A 34 3.84 10.28 2.62
CA GLU A 34 4.88 11.32 2.78
C GLU A 34 5.46 11.73 1.42
N GLY A 35 5.02 11.10 0.33
CA GLY A 35 5.56 11.34 -1.01
C GLY A 35 6.91 10.68 -1.23
N VAL A 36 7.26 9.65 -0.46
CA VAL A 36 8.53 8.92 -0.60
C VAL A 36 8.29 7.62 -1.37
N ALA A 37 9.12 7.35 -2.38
CA ALA A 37 9.12 6.06 -3.06
C ALA A 37 9.52 4.95 -2.08
N ARG A 38 8.76 3.86 -2.02
CA ARG A 38 9.01 2.74 -1.09
C ARG A 38 9.05 1.37 -1.74
N TYR A 39 8.44 1.23 -2.92
CA TYR A 39 8.35 -0.05 -3.62
C TYR A 39 8.46 0.13 -5.12
N ILE A 40 9.23 -0.72 -5.79
CA ILE A 40 9.27 -0.85 -7.25
C ILE A 40 8.77 -2.25 -7.62
N GLY A 41 7.87 -2.34 -8.59
CA GLY A 41 7.37 -3.62 -9.07
C GLY A 41 6.89 -3.60 -10.51
N VAL A 42 6.57 -4.76 -11.05
CA VAL A 42 5.98 -4.93 -12.38
C VAL A 42 4.60 -5.58 -12.32
N THR A 43 3.87 -5.48 -13.42
CA THR A 43 2.57 -6.12 -13.54
C THR A 43 2.17 -6.38 -14.99
N GLU A 44 1.65 -7.59 -15.25
CA GLU A 44 1.04 -7.99 -16.53
C GLU A 44 -0.46 -7.63 -16.60
N MET A 45 -1.13 -7.49 -15.44
CA MET A 45 -2.59 -7.33 -15.35
C MET A 45 -3.08 -5.88 -15.52
N GLY A 46 -2.16 -4.94 -15.73
CA GLY A 46 -2.44 -3.51 -15.82
C GLY A 46 -2.05 -2.74 -14.57
N LEU A 47 -1.37 -1.60 -14.77
CA LEU A 47 -0.86 -0.71 -13.72
C LEU A 47 -1.97 -0.24 -12.78
N ARG A 48 -3.04 0.36 -13.32
CA ARG A 48 -4.18 0.82 -12.52
C ARG A 48 -4.79 -0.32 -11.72
N ARG A 49 -5.06 -1.47 -12.34
CA ARG A 49 -5.65 -2.62 -11.66
C ARG A 49 -4.74 -3.10 -10.52
N ARG A 50 -3.45 -3.31 -10.80
CA ARG A 50 -2.49 -3.78 -9.79
C ARG A 50 -2.39 -2.80 -8.61
N ILE A 51 -2.27 -1.52 -8.89
CA ILE A 51 -1.98 -0.53 -7.84
C ILE A 51 -3.27 -0.12 -7.11
N HIS A 52 -4.29 0.31 -7.84
CA HIS A 52 -5.52 0.83 -7.27
C HIS A 52 -6.42 -0.27 -6.66
N ASP A 53 -6.46 -1.47 -7.23
CA ASP A 53 -7.37 -2.52 -6.74
C ASP A 53 -6.65 -3.49 -5.81
N TYR A 54 -5.44 -3.93 -6.17
CA TYR A 54 -4.70 -4.90 -5.37
C TYR A 54 -3.86 -4.24 -4.28
N HIS A 55 -2.93 -3.32 -4.59
CA HIS A 55 -2.10 -2.71 -3.53
C HIS A 55 -2.92 -1.97 -2.48
N VAL A 56 -4.03 -1.33 -2.85
CA VAL A 56 -4.93 -0.65 -1.91
C VAL A 56 -6.00 -1.58 -1.34
N GLY A 57 -6.64 -2.39 -2.18
CA GLY A 57 -7.89 -3.08 -1.83
C GLY A 57 -7.74 -4.55 -1.44
N GLY A 58 -6.59 -5.16 -1.73
CA GLY A 58 -6.27 -6.55 -1.42
C GLY A 58 -6.02 -6.80 0.07
N ASP A 59 -5.68 -8.06 0.37
CA ASP A 59 -5.27 -8.51 1.70
C ASP A 59 -3.97 -9.34 1.59
N GLY A 60 -2.95 -9.04 2.41
CA GLY A 60 -1.68 -9.79 2.45
C GLY A 60 -0.46 -9.05 1.86
N ASN A 61 0.74 -9.57 2.12
CA ASN A 61 2.02 -8.85 1.97
C ASN A 61 2.38 -8.40 0.54
N SER A 62 1.76 -8.97 -0.49
CA SER A 62 1.94 -8.53 -1.88
C SER A 62 1.17 -7.22 -2.20
N HIS A 63 0.29 -6.78 -1.29
CA HIS A 63 -0.56 -5.62 -1.43
C HIS A 63 -0.10 -4.50 -0.49
N LYS A 64 0.97 -3.82 -0.92
CA LYS A 64 1.79 -2.95 -0.06
C LYS A 64 1.01 -1.88 0.71
N PHE A 65 0.20 -1.04 0.06
CA PHE A 65 -0.59 -0.03 0.79
C PHE A 65 -1.56 -0.66 1.80
N SER A 66 -2.23 -1.75 1.42
CA SER A 66 -3.15 -2.46 2.30
C SER A 66 -2.44 -3.10 3.49
N THR A 67 -1.15 -3.45 3.35
CA THR A 67 -0.35 -4.09 4.40
C THR A 67 0.21 -3.03 5.36
N ILE A 68 0.86 -2.00 4.82
CA ILE A 68 1.56 -0.99 5.62
C ILE A 68 0.59 -0.15 6.46
N TYR A 69 -0.62 0.13 5.94
CA TYR A 69 -1.64 0.87 6.66
C TYR A 69 -2.66 -0.02 7.37
N ASN A 70 -2.32 -1.30 7.63
CA ASN A 70 -3.20 -2.22 8.36
C ASN A 70 -3.00 -2.18 9.87
N ALA A 71 -3.07 -1.00 10.47
CA ALA A 71 -2.85 -0.80 11.90
C ALA A 71 -3.93 0.09 12.51
N GLY A 72 -4.05 0.01 13.84
CA GLY A 72 -4.97 0.85 14.61
C GLY A 72 -6.42 0.79 14.11
N ARG A 73 -6.98 1.95 13.81
CA ARG A 73 -8.33 2.18 13.28
C ARG A 73 -8.54 1.62 11.87
N MET A 74 -7.46 1.43 11.12
CA MET A 74 -7.47 0.85 9.77
C MET A 74 -7.20 -0.66 9.77
N PHE A 75 -7.07 -1.27 10.95
CA PHE A 75 -6.80 -2.70 11.10
C PHE A 75 -8.00 -3.57 10.68
N HIS A 76 -7.74 -4.50 9.78
CA HIS A 76 -8.66 -5.54 9.37
C HIS A 76 -7.90 -6.81 8.98
N THR A 77 -8.32 -7.96 9.50
CA THR A 77 -7.80 -9.28 9.11
C THR A 77 -8.95 -10.16 8.62
N ARG A 78 -8.92 -10.57 7.34
CA ARG A 78 -10.02 -11.32 6.72
C ARG A 78 -10.27 -12.70 7.35
N GLY A 79 -9.21 -13.36 7.82
CA GLY A 79 -9.31 -14.70 8.43
C GLY A 79 -9.69 -14.72 9.91
N ASP A 80 -9.75 -13.54 10.55
CA ASP A 80 -10.08 -13.43 11.97
C ASP A 80 -11.53 -12.94 12.11
N LEU A 81 -12.42 -13.85 12.53
CA LEU A 81 -13.84 -13.56 12.76
C LEU A 81 -14.04 -12.39 13.73
N PHE A 82 -13.16 -12.23 14.71
CA PHE A 82 -13.23 -11.17 15.71
C PHE A 82 -13.03 -9.78 15.08
N THR A 83 -12.20 -9.69 14.03
CA THR A 83 -11.96 -8.43 13.31
C THR A 83 -12.83 -8.29 12.07
N HIS A 84 -13.25 -9.38 11.42
CA HIS A 84 -13.95 -9.35 10.15
C HIS A 84 -15.47 -9.18 10.28
N ALA A 85 -16.11 -9.90 11.22
CA ALA A 85 -17.58 -10.01 11.27
C ALA A 85 -18.29 -8.74 11.79
N GLY A 86 -17.60 -7.89 12.55
CA GLY A 86 -18.16 -6.64 13.08
C GLY A 86 -17.68 -5.41 12.31
N ASP A 87 -16.51 -4.89 12.71
CA ASP A 87 -16.06 -3.55 12.34
C ASP A 87 -15.05 -3.53 11.16
N GLY A 88 -14.61 -4.72 10.72
CA GLY A 88 -13.53 -4.87 9.74
C GLY A 88 -13.82 -4.24 8.40
N ARG A 89 -15.08 -4.22 7.99
CA ARG A 89 -15.50 -3.55 6.76
C ARG A 89 -15.29 -2.05 6.83
N ALA A 90 -15.61 -1.41 7.96
CA ALA A 90 -15.40 0.03 8.16
C ALA A 90 -13.90 0.38 8.17
N ALA A 91 -13.08 -0.40 8.87
CA ALA A 91 -11.62 -0.22 8.87
C ALA A 91 -11.00 -0.40 7.48
N LYS A 92 -11.42 -1.44 6.74
CA LYS A 92 -10.96 -1.67 5.36
C LYS A 92 -11.41 -0.55 4.41
N GLU A 93 -12.62 -0.05 4.57
CA GLU A 93 -13.12 1.10 3.80
C GLU A 93 -12.27 2.34 4.08
N LEU A 94 -12.04 2.67 5.36
CA LEU A 94 -11.20 3.78 5.78
C LEU A 94 -9.79 3.68 5.20
N ARG A 95 -9.15 2.50 5.32
CA ARG A 95 -7.82 2.24 4.76
C ARG A 95 -7.76 2.48 3.26
N ARG A 96 -8.77 2.03 2.51
CA ARG A 96 -8.85 2.22 1.06
C ARG A 96 -8.97 3.71 0.71
N MET A 97 -9.80 4.43 1.44
CA MET A 97 -10.00 5.87 1.24
C MET A 97 -8.71 6.64 1.57
N PHE A 98 -8.07 6.35 2.70
CA PHE A 98 -6.81 6.96 3.11
C PHE A 98 -5.72 6.75 2.06
N SER A 99 -5.47 5.50 1.65
CA SER A 99 -4.45 5.19 0.64
C SER A 99 -4.72 5.87 -0.69
N ARG A 100 -5.99 5.96 -1.12
CA ARG A 100 -6.36 6.67 -2.37
C ARG A 100 -6.20 8.19 -2.27
N ARG A 101 -6.32 8.74 -1.06
CA ARG A 101 -6.24 10.18 -0.81
C ARG A 101 -4.79 10.66 -0.74
N TYR A 102 -3.93 9.90 -0.08
CA TYR A 102 -2.58 10.35 0.29
C TYR A 102 -1.44 9.61 -0.41
N CYS A 103 -1.66 8.38 -0.88
CA CYS A 103 -0.63 7.66 -1.61
C CYS A 103 -0.73 7.96 -3.11
N SER A 104 0.40 7.80 -3.78
CA SER A 104 0.52 8.05 -5.21
C SER A 104 1.42 7.00 -5.86
N ALA A 105 1.54 7.04 -7.17
CA ALA A 105 2.43 6.15 -7.89
C ALA A 105 2.93 6.81 -9.18
N VAL A 106 4.10 6.36 -9.63
CA VAL A 106 4.54 6.56 -11.01
C VAL A 106 4.42 5.21 -11.71
N GLY A 107 3.67 5.17 -12.82
CA GLY A 107 3.52 3.98 -13.64
C GLY A 107 4.06 4.22 -15.04
N MET A 108 4.97 3.37 -15.50
CA MET A 108 5.48 3.39 -16.86
C MET A 108 4.87 2.22 -17.65
N PRO A 109 3.91 2.49 -18.55
CA PRO A 109 3.31 1.44 -19.37
C PRO A 109 4.34 0.89 -20.36
N LEU A 110 4.36 -0.43 -20.52
CA LEU A 110 5.30 -1.15 -21.39
C LEU A 110 4.52 -2.06 -22.33
N GLN A 111 4.27 -1.57 -23.55
CA GLN A 111 3.60 -2.35 -24.58
C GLN A 111 4.52 -3.48 -25.07
N HIS A 112 3.94 -4.63 -25.38
CA HIS A 112 4.61 -5.77 -26.01
C HIS A 112 5.77 -6.42 -25.22
N CYS A 113 5.95 -6.11 -23.93
CA CYS A 113 6.86 -6.89 -23.09
C CYS A 113 6.21 -8.21 -22.66
N SER A 114 6.95 -9.30 -22.81
CA SER A 114 6.63 -10.57 -22.18
C SER A 114 6.82 -10.51 -20.67
N LYS A 115 6.23 -11.49 -19.97
CA LYS A 115 6.42 -11.70 -18.53
C LYS A 115 7.89 -11.74 -18.13
N THR A 116 8.69 -12.53 -18.86
CA THR A 116 10.12 -12.71 -18.58
C THR A 116 10.89 -11.40 -18.71
N GLU A 117 10.57 -10.59 -19.72
CA GLU A 117 11.19 -9.28 -19.92
C GLU A 117 10.82 -8.30 -18.81
N LEU A 118 9.57 -8.29 -18.34
CA LEU A 118 9.15 -7.45 -17.21
C LEU A 118 9.94 -7.79 -15.94
N TYR A 119 10.04 -9.07 -15.58
CA TYR A 119 10.79 -9.47 -14.37
C TYR A 119 12.30 -9.25 -14.50
N ALA A 120 12.87 -9.45 -15.69
CA ALA A 120 14.26 -9.12 -15.96
C ALA A 120 14.51 -7.61 -15.79
N LEU A 121 13.59 -6.77 -16.29
CA LEU A 121 13.66 -5.32 -16.11
C LEU A 121 13.51 -4.93 -14.62
N GLU A 122 12.54 -5.49 -13.91
CA GLU A 122 12.35 -5.25 -12.47
C GLU A 122 13.65 -5.54 -11.70
N THR A 123 14.29 -6.67 -11.99
CA THR A 123 15.54 -7.08 -11.35
C THR A 123 16.67 -6.09 -11.63
N GLN A 124 16.81 -5.66 -12.88
CA GLN A 124 17.84 -4.69 -13.29
C GLN A 124 17.62 -3.33 -12.63
N VAL A 125 16.38 -2.83 -12.60
CA VAL A 125 16.01 -1.54 -11.97
C VAL A 125 16.22 -1.59 -10.46
N ARG A 126 15.76 -2.65 -9.79
CA ARG A 126 15.94 -2.81 -8.34
C ARG A 126 17.41 -2.87 -7.95
N ARG A 127 18.27 -3.49 -8.76
CA ARG A 127 19.72 -3.57 -8.47
C ARG A 127 20.38 -2.20 -8.35
N ILE A 128 19.90 -1.19 -9.09
CA ILE A 128 20.48 0.16 -9.11
C ILE A 128 19.63 1.17 -8.32
N ALA A 129 18.46 0.79 -7.82
CA ALA A 129 17.57 1.68 -7.08
C ALA A 129 18.14 2.00 -5.69
N PRO A 130 17.95 3.24 -5.19
CA PRO A 130 18.37 3.60 -3.85
C PRO A 130 17.55 2.83 -2.80
N LYS A 131 18.18 2.51 -1.66
CA LYS A 131 17.56 1.67 -0.61
C LYS A 131 16.21 2.17 -0.12
N HIS A 132 16.00 3.49 -0.03
CA HIS A 132 14.73 4.04 0.42
C HIS A 132 13.56 3.64 -0.50
N ALA A 133 13.81 3.62 -1.83
CA ALA A 133 12.84 3.25 -2.87
C ALA A 133 12.48 1.76 -2.87
N LEU A 134 13.24 0.93 -2.14
CA LEU A 134 13.06 -0.51 -2.02
C LEU A 134 12.71 -0.96 -0.60
N SER A 135 12.49 -0.02 0.32
CA SER A 135 12.24 -0.32 1.74
C SER A 135 11.08 -1.32 1.95
N TRP A 136 10.10 -1.37 1.05
CA TRP A 136 9.02 -2.37 1.10
C TRP A 136 9.23 -3.60 0.21
N ASN A 137 10.20 -3.58 -0.71
CA ASN A 137 10.58 -4.73 -1.52
C ASN A 137 11.34 -5.77 -0.70
N ASP A 138 12.29 -5.30 0.10
CA ASP A 138 13.28 -6.16 0.75
C ASP A 138 12.90 -6.52 2.19
N ALA A 139 11.79 -5.96 2.70
CA ALA A 139 11.26 -6.26 4.01
C ALA A 139 10.64 -7.66 4.07
N ARG A 140 11.10 -8.49 5.03
CA ARG A 140 10.51 -9.81 5.33
C ARG A 140 9.07 -9.69 5.83
N ALA A 141 8.82 -8.69 6.67
CA ALA A 141 7.52 -8.25 7.12
C ALA A 141 7.48 -6.72 7.08
N LEU A 142 6.33 -6.16 6.72
CA LEU A 142 6.13 -4.72 6.77
C LEU A 142 5.52 -4.36 8.11
N ASP A 143 6.18 -3.45 8.83
CA ASP A 143 5.66 -2.93 10.08
C ASP A 143 4.47 -2.04 9.79
N ALA A 144 3.28 -2.60 10.02
CA ALA A 144 2.05 -1.86 9.80
C ALA A 144 1.94 -0.73 10.83
N TYR A 145 1.62 0.47 10.36
CA TYR A 145 1.48 1.65 11.22
C TYR A 145 0.31 2.52 10.77
N GLU A 146 -0.15 3.34 11.72
CA GLU A 146 -1.21 4.32 11.50
C GLU A 146 -0.60 5.73 11.54
N PRO A 147 -0.71 6.51 10.46
CA PRO A 147 -0.39 7.95 10.48
C PRO A 147 -1.44 8.72 11.28
N THR A 148 -1.38 8.65 12.61
CA THR A 148 -2.46 9.07 13.53
C THR A 148 -2.97 10.49 13.27
N GLU A 149 -2.06 11.47 13.15
CA GLU A 149 -2.45 12.87 12.96
C GLU A 149 -3.06 13.11 11.58
N LEU A 150 -2.43 12.60 10.52
CA LEU A 150 -2.97 12.71 9.17
C LEU A 150 -4.32 12.00 9.03
N LEU A 151 -4.50 10.88 9.74
CA LEU A 151 -5.78 10.18 9.78
C LEU A 151 -6.85 10.96 10.55
N ASN A 152 -6.48 11.65 11.64
CA ASN A 152 -7.39 12.53 12.38
C ASN A 152 -7.92 13.67 11.50
N GLU A 153 -7.03 14.31 10.75
CA GLU A 153 -7.39 15.34 9.78
C GLU A 153 -8.27 14.79 8.66
N PHE A 154 -7.93 13.62 8.13
CA PHE A 154 -8.70 12.97 7.08
C PHE A 154 -10.12 12.61 7.53
N LEU A 155 -10.29 12.11 8.75
CA LEU A 155 -11.60 11.77 9.29
C LEU A 155 -12.51 13.00 9.46
N LYS A 156 -11.93 14.16 9.78
CA LYS A 156 -12.63 15.45 9.80
C LYS A 156 -13.04 15.86 8.38
N GLU A 157 -12.14 15.74 7.39
CA GLU A 157 -12.41 16.09 5.98
C GLU A 157 -13.58 15.29 5.41
N ILE A 158 -13.58 13.96 5.59
CA ILE A 158 -14.60 13.09 4.99
C ILE A 158 -15.91 13.04 5.76
N SER A 159 -16.04 13.79 6.86
CA SER A 159 -17.21 13.79 7.75
C SER A 159 -17.66 12.36 8.10
N TRP A 160 -16.72 11.56 8.63
CA TRP A 160 -16.94 10.12 8.83
C TRP A 160 -18.13 9.84 9.77
N PRO A 161 -19.12 9.01 9.39
CA PRO A 161 -20.32 8.79 10.20
C PRO A 161 -20.01 8.24 11.59
N SER A 162 -20.76 8.70 12.60
CA SER A 162 -20.57 8.30 14.01
C SER A 162 -20.49 6.78 14.21
N ALA A 163 -21.44 6.04 13.62
CA ALA A 163 -21.45 4.57 13.68
C ALA A 163 -20.16 3.93 13.12
N LYS A 164 -19.58 4.51 12.05
CA LYS A 164 -18.30 4.04 11.50
C LYS A 164 -17.11 4.50 12.34
N SER A 165 -17.18 5.68 12.96
CA SER A 165 -16.16 6.18 13.91
C SER A 165 -16.05 5.28 15.14
N GLU A 166 -17.18 4.85 15.70
CA GLU A 166 -17.19 3.89 16.80
C GLU A 166 -16.64 2.52 16.37
N ALA A 167 -16.98 2.08 15.15
CA ALA A 167 -16.48 0.81 14.61
C ALA A 167 -14.95 0.79 14.48
N ILE A 168 -14.36 1.84 13.91
CA ILE A 168 -12.89 1.93 13.78
C ILE A 168 -12.21 2.14 15.13
N ALA A 169 -12.85 2.80 16.10
CA ALA A 169 -12.33 2.92 17.46
C ALA A 169 -12.23 1.54 18.15
N ARG A 170 -13.26 0.69 18.00
CA ARG A 170 -13.20 -0.71 18.47
C ARG A 170 -12.08 -1.49 17.77
N GLN A 171 -11.87 -1.27 16.47
CA GLN A 171 -10.74 -1.91 15.76
C GLN A 171 -9.38 -1.50 16.28
N ALA A 172 -9.20 -0.23 16.64
CA ALA A 172 -7.97 0.22 17.27
C ALA A 172 -7.71 -0.52 18.59
N GLY A 173 -8.76 -0.77 19.39
CA GLY A 173 -8.66 -1.60 20.59
C GLY A 173 -8.22 -3.04 20.28
N ARG A 174 -8.80 -3.67 19.25
CA ARG A 174 -8.40 -5.03 18.81
C ARG A 174 -6.96 -5.08 18.31
N TRP A 175 -6.52 -4.05 17.59
CA TRP A 175 -5.12 -3.91 17.17
C TRP A 175 -4.18 -3.85 18.38
N GLY A 176 -4.51 -3.02 19.38
CA GLY A 176 -3.73 -2.92 20.63
C GLY A 176 -3.59 -4.26 21.35
N GLN A 177 -4.67 -5.05 21.42
CA GLN A 177 -4.64 -6.41 21.98
C GLN A 177 -3.72 -7.34 21.19
N LYS A 178 -3.76 -7.29 19.86
CA LYS A 178 -2.89 -8.09 18.98
C LYS A 178 -1.41 -7.73 19.18
N VAL A 179 -1.08 -6.44 19.23
CA VAL A 179 0.29 -5.97 19.46
C VAL A 179 0.78 -6.43 20.83
N ALA A 180 -0.02 -6.26 21.88
CA ALA A 180 0.33 -6.71 23.22
C ALA A 180 0.59 -8.23 23.29
N ALA A 181 -0.24 -9.03 22.60
CA ALA A 181 -0.06 -10.48 22.53
C ALA A 181 1.25 -10.88 21.81
N ALA A 182 1.60 -10.21 20.71
CA ALA A 182 2.84 -10.46 19.98
C ALA A 182 4.09 -10.08 20.79
N THR A 183 4.03 -8.97 21.54
CA THR A 183 5.11 -8.59 22.46
C THR A 183 5.29 -9.61 23.57
N ALA A 184 4.20 -10.19 24.09
CA ALA A 184 4.26 -11.22 25.13
C ALA A 184 4.78 -12.58 24.62
N SER A 185 4.60 -12.91 23.33
CA SER A 185 5.09 -14.17 22.74
C SER A 185 6.54 -14.12 22.25
N GLY A 186 7.17 -12.93 22.22
CA GLY A 186 8.55 -12.76 21.73
C GLY A 186 8.67 -12.76 20.20
N ASP A 187 7.57 -12.63 19.46
CA ASP A 187 7.52 -12.63 17.99
C ASP A 187 7.66 -11.21 17.41
N VAL A 188 8.67 -10.45 17.85
CA VAL A 188 9.07 -9.17 17.20
C VAL A 188 10.23 -9.41 16.25
#